data_AF-A0A2A5T5K1-F1
#
_entry.id   AF-A0A2A5T5K1-F1
#
_cell.length_a   1.000
_cell.length_b   1.000
_cell.length_c   1.000
_cell.angle_alpha   90.00
_cell.angle_beta   90.00
_cell.angle_gamma   90.00
#
_symmetry.space_group_name_H-M   'P 1'
#
loop_
_entity.id
_entity.type
_entity.pdbx_description
1 polymer ?
#
loop_
_entity_poly.entity_id
_entity_poly.type
_entity_poly.pdbx_seq_one_letter_code
_entity_poly.pdbx_strand_id
1 'polypeptide(L)' 'MALNFTYAQLARGIISVKVTTANVDDKKPVPAMTDNLLGSLYGDKGYISSSFEKMIHYRRQSLIN' A
#
# COMPACT_ATOMS: atom_id res chain seq x y z
N MET A 1 1.00 -18.63 -13.96
CA MET A 1 2.31 -18.55 -13.29
C MET A 1 2.36 -17.24 -12.51
N ALA A 2 2.05 -17.27 -11.21
CA ALA A 2 2.07 -16.07 -10.38
C ALA A 2 3.44 -15.96 -9.74
N LEU A 3 4.22 -14.96 -10.14
CA LEU A 3 5.49 -14.65 -9.50
C LEU A 3 5.17 -13.95 -8.17
N ASN A 4 5.37 -14.67 -7.07
CA ASN A 4 5.27 -14.12 -5.71
C ASN A 4 6.59 -13.41 -5.39
N PHE A 5 6.61 -12.08 -5.49
CA PHE A 5 7.79 -11.30 -5.13
C PHE A 5 7.71 -10.81 -3.69
N THR A 6 8.75 -11.16 -2.94
CA THR A 6 8.97 -10.91 -1.50
C THR A 6 9.13 -9.42 -1.20
N TYR A 7 8.58 -8.98 -0.06
CA TYR A 7 8.76 -7.62 0.45
C TYR A 7 10.24 -7.39 0.83
N ALA A 8 10.92 -6.53 0.07
CA ALA A 8 12.27 -6.10 0.42
C ALA A 8 12.17 -4.84 1.30
N GLN A 9 12.52 -4.95 2.58
CA GLN A 9 12.63 -3.83 3.50
C GLN A 9 14.11 -3.48 3.66
N LEU A 10 14.53 -2.31 3.16
CA LEU A 10 15.89 -1.81 3.34
C LEU A 10 15.89 -0.72 4.41
N ALA A 11 16.56 -1.00 5.52
CA ALA A 11 16.76 -0.02 6.57
C ALA A 11 17.55 1.17 5.99
N ARG A 12 16.93 2.35 6.00
CA ARG A 12 17.45 3.68 5.57
C ARG A 12 17.18 4.09 4.10
N GLY A 13 16.11 3.56 3.49
CA GLY A 13 15.57 3.95 2.17
C GLY A 13 14.09 3.53 2.03
N ILE A 14 13.55 3.43 0.80
CA ILE A 14 12.16 2.99 0.55
C ILE A 14 11.80 1.79 1.45
N ILE A 15 10.73 1.97 2.24
CA ILE A 15 10.38 1.04 3.32
C ILE A 15 9.89 -0.30 2.76
N SER A 16 9.20 -0.29 1.60
CA SER A 16 8.70 -1.49 0.94
C SER A 16 8.34 -1.19 -0.53
N VAL A 17 8.67 -2.09 -1.46
CA VAL A 17 8.29 -2.01 -2.87
C VAL A 17 7.54 -3.28 -3.26
N LYS A 18 6.44 -3.13 -4.00
CA LYS A 18 5.69 -4.24 -4.56
C LYS A 18 5.62 -4.09 -6.08
N VAL A 19 6.25 -5.01 -6.79
CA VAL A 19 6.22 -5.05 -8.26
C VAL A 19 5.08 -5.97 -8.70
N THR A 20 4.19 -5.44 -9.53
CA THR A 20 3.08 -6.17 -10.11
C THR A 20 3.36 -6.54 -11.57
N THR A 21 2.68 -7.56 -12.08
CA THR A 21 2.65 -7.80 -13.52
C THR A 21 1.88 -6.69 -14.21
N ALA A 22 2.22 -6.39 -15.47
CA ALA A 22 1.71 -5.22 -16.21
C ALA A 22 0.16 -5.15 -16.36
N ASN A 23 -0.55 -6.24 -16.09
CA ASN A 23 -2.01 -6.32 -16.20
C ASN A 23 -2.75 -6.17 -14.84
N VAL A 24 -2.04 -5.81 -13.78
CA VAL A 24 -2.62 -5.63 -12.45
C VAL A 24 -2.74 -4.14 -12.16
N ASP A 25 -3.97 -3.69 -11.92
CA ASP A 25 -4.25 -2.34 -11.41
C ASP A 25 -3.40 -2.03 -10.17
N ASP A 26 -2.68 -0.92 -10.24
CA ASP A 26 -1.71 -0.46 -9.24
C ASP A 26 -2.33 -0.19 -7.87
N LYS A 27 -3.67 -0.07 -7.77
CA LYS A 27 -4.40 0.12 -6.50
C LYS A 27 -4.64 -1.18 -5.74
N LYS A 28 -4.70 -2.32 -6.43
CA LYS A 28 -4.91 -3.65 -5.82
C LYS A 28 -3.84 -4.07 -4.82
N PRO A 29 -2.53 -3.80 -5.02
CA PRO A 29 -1.51 -4.17 -4.04
C PRO A 29 -1.50 -3.29 -2.79
N VAL A 30 -2.03 -2.07 -2.84
CA VAL A 30 -1.91 -1.06 -1.78
C VAL A 30 -2.42 -1.54 -0.41
N PRO A 31 -3.60 -2.18 -0.28
CA PRO A 31 -4.07 -2.73 1.00
C PRO A 31 -3.10 -3.71 1.67
N ALA A 32 -2.45 -4.55 0.87
CA ALA A 32 -1.50 -5.54 1.39
C ALA A 32 -0.17 -4.88 1.78
N MET A 33 0.20 -3.77 1.13
CA MET A 33 1.40 -3.01 1.49
C MET A 33 1.22 -2.24 2.80
N THR A 34 -0.01 -1.87 3.15
CA THR A 34 -0.31 -1.11 4.37
C THR A 34 -0.73 -1.99 5.54
N ASP A 35 -0.87 -3.30 5.37
CA ASP A 35 -1.40 -4.24 6.38
C ASP A 35 -0.62 -4.23 7.71
N ASN A 36 0.69 -3.97 7.65
CA ASN A 36 1.58 -3.95 8.82
C ASN A 36 2.17 -2.54 9.11
N LEU A 37 1.64 -1.50 8.46
CA LEU A 37 2.05 -0.12 8.72
C LEU A 37 1.16 0.48 9.81
N LEU A 38 1.75 1.26 10.72
CA LEU A 38 1.04 1.98 11.76
C LEU A 38 1.30 3.49 11.61
N GLY A 39 0.31 4.31 11.97
CA GLY A 39 0.40 5.76 11.90
C GLY A 39 -0.32 6.33 10.67
N SER A 40 0.25 7.38 10.09
CA SER A 40 -0.37 8.11 8.99
C SER A 40 0.18 7.71 7.64
N LEU A 41 -0.72 7.51 6.68
CA LEU A 41 -0.38 7.20 5.30
C LEU A 41 -0.63 8.43 4.43
N TYR A 42 0.38 8.79 3.64
CA TYR A 42 0.25 9.78 2.58
C TYR A 42 0.09 9.05 1.25
N GLY A 43 -0.87 9.47 0.44
CA GLY A 43 -1.12 8.85 -0.86
C GLY A 43 -1.48 9.91 -1.90
N ASP A 44 -1.16 9.63 -3.16
CA ASP A 44 -1.59 10.49 -4.26
C ASP A 44 -3.12 10.45 -4.38
N LYS A 45 -3.74 11.61 -4.69
CA LYS A 45 -5.19 11.76 -4.77
C LYS A 45 -5.83 10.79 -5.78
N GLY A 46 -5.11 10.41 -6.84
CA GLY A 46 -5.58 9.43 -7.83
C GLY A 46 -5.58 7.98 -7.33
N TYR A 47 -4.83 7.69 -6.25
CA TYR A 47 -4.63 6.37 -5.68
C TYR A 47 -5.46 6.09 -4.41
N ILE A 48 -5.93 7.14 -3.74
CA ILE A 48 -6.82 7.02 -2.58
C ILE A 48 -8.27 6.87 -3.05
N SER A 49 -8.83 5.66 -2.92
CA SER A 49 -10.28 5.46 -3.07
C SER A 49 -11.01 5.64 -1.74
N SER A 50 -12.28 6.05 -1.78
CA SER A 50 -13.11 6.18 -0.57
C SER A 50 -13.28 4.87 0.19
N SER A 51 -13.25 3.73 -0.50
CA SER A 51 -13.25 2.40 0.14
C SER A 51 -11.92 2.11 0.83
N PHE A 52 -10.81 2.55 0.26
CA PHE A 52 -9.48 2.35 0.83
C PHE A 52 -9.30 3.18 2.11
N GLU A 53 -9.73 4.44 2.09
CA GLU A 53 -9.75 5.32 3.27
C GLU A 53 -10.52 4.72 4.45
N LYS A 54 -11.72 4.19 4.21
CA LYS A 54 -12.51 3.50 5.23
C LYS A 54 -11.78 2.28 5.81
N MET A 55 -11.14 1.49 4.94
CA MET A 55 -10.43 0.28 5.34
C MET A 55 -9.24 0.61 6.25
N ILE A 56 -8.43 1.61 5.91
CA ILE A 56 -7.26 1.98 6.73
C ILE A 56 -7.68 2.69 8.03
N HIS A 57 -8.78 3.44 8.03
CA HIS A 57 -9.36 3.98 9.26
C HIS A 57 -9.77 2.88 10.25
N TYR A 58 -10.40 1.82 9.76
CA TYR A 58 -10.71 0.63 10.58
C TYR A 58 -9.45 -0.03 11.15
N ARG A 59 -8.33 0.04 10.41
CA ARG A 59 -7.02 -0.51 10.81
C ARG A 59 -6.18 0.43 11.69
N ARG A 60 -6.79 1.49 12.24
CA ARG A 60 -6.12 2.53 13.05
C ARG A 60 -5.01 3.29 12.31
N GLN A 61 -5.10 3.37 10.99
CA GLN A 61 -4.27 4.23 10.17
C GLN A 61 -5.09 5.46 9.75
N SER A 62 -4.45 6.62 9.70
CA SER A 62 -5.09 7.85 9.21
C SER A 62 -4.51 8.23 7.85
N LEU A 63 -5.35 8.66 6.92
CA LEU A 63 -4.86 9.38 5.75
C LEU A 63 -4.58 10.82 6.15
N ILE A 64 -3.41 11.30 5.76
CA ILE A 64 -3.10 12.73 5.75
C ILE A 64 -3.00 13.08 4.27
N ASN A 65 -3.83 14.03 3.83
CA ASN A 65 -3.93 14.49 2.45
C ASN A 65 -3.14 15.79 2.27
#